data_AF-A0A1V2K1A8-F1
#
_entry.id   AF-A0A1V2K1A8-F1
#
_cell.length_a   1.000
_cell.length_b   1.000
_cell.length_c   1.000
_cell.angle_alpha   90.00
_cell.angle_beta   90.00
_cell.angle_gamma   90.00
#
_symmetry.space_group_name_H-M   'P 1'
#
loop_
_entity.id
_entity.type
_entity.pdbx_description
1 polymer ?
#
loop_
_entity_poly.entity_id
_entity_poly.type
_entity_poly.pdbx_seq_one_letter_code
_entity_poly.pdbx_strand_id
1 'polypeptide(L)'
;MAIIVRVLKARHGDCILVSHEGPGGVFNLLIDGGTSTTFRYGPRQLYAGALCNTLDDLKVKGQHIDLAILTHIDDDHINGLIKAFEKPGYLGDMVKSIWFNSSRLITHHFDMPEIPENNIELLDDNPQTSIKQGKDLEELLDKIGCVRAPLVMAGQTYKAGPFTFKVLSPSREQLVKLLHVWPSEVDSGKTSVHGTDYNLTLQDIWSDDKFYPDASVYNGSSIAFILEADGKRMLFLGDAHEGVVCDSLRADEYSETNKLQLNLVKLSHHGSQYNTSSDLLELLDSPSYIVSTDGSKHGLPNKRTIARIIKSTQGKVYFNYDHVVAPLLQAHEIEEYSSRLEVLDDEIRY
;
A
#
# COMPACT_ATOMS: atom_id res chain seq x y z
N MET A 1 -15.84 -15.64 13.36
CA MET A 1 -15.42 -14.37 12.75
C MET A 1 -14.09 -14.65 12.11
N ALA A 2 -13.83 -14.06 10.95
CA ALA A 2 -12.58 -14.28 10.22
C ALA A 2 -12.09 -12.94 9.67
N ILE A 3 -10.78 -12.71 9.75
CA ILE A 3 -10.13 -11.62 9.01
C ILE A 3 -9.32 -12.25 7.88
N ILE A 4 -9.63 -11.87 6.65
CA ILE A 4 -9.03 -12.40 5.43
C ILE A 4 -8.24 -11.28 4.77
N VAL A 5 -6.94 -11.47 4.58
CA VAL A 5 -6.04 -10.52 3.91
C VAL A 5 -5.63 -11.11 2.56
N ARG A 6 -5.99 -10.43 1.47
CA ARG A 6 -5.62 -10.78 0.10
C ARG A 6 -4.70 -9.72 -0.48
N VAL A 7 -3.45 -10.08 -0.72
CA VAL A 7 -2.47 -9.20 -1.38
C VAL A 7 -2.53 -9.48 -2.88
N LEU A 8 -3.19 -8.60 -3.62
CA LEU A 8 -3.48 -8.83 -5.03
C LEU A 8 -2.21 -8.69 -5.88
N LYS A 9 -2.19 -9.37 -7.03
CA LYS A 9 -1.12 -9.28 -8.02
C LYS A 9 -1.22 -7.96 -8.79
N ALA A 10 -0.60 -6.92 -8.22
CA ALA A 10 -0.67 -5.53 -8.68
C ALA A 10 0.59 -5.06 -9.46
N ARG A 11 1.40 -6.01 -9.94
CA ARG A 11 2.72 -5.79 -10.57
C ARG A 11 3.70 -5.21 -9.58
N HIS A 12 4.22 -4.00 -9.82
CA HIS A 12 5.17 -3.31 -8.96
C HIS A 12 4.49 -2.37 -7.95
N GLY A 13 3.20 -2.58 -7.66
CA GLY A 13 2.40 -1.70 -6.82
C GLY A 13 1.63 -2.42 -5.70
N ASP A 14 0.90 -1.67 -4.90
CA ASP A 14 0.08 -2.18 -3.79
C ASP A 14 -1.40 -2.23 -4.16
N CYS A 15 -2.03 -3.37 -3.92
CA CYS A 15 -3.49 -3.50 -3.90
C CYS A 15 -3.87 -4.64 -2.96
N ILE A 16 -4.53 -4.32 -1.86
CA ILE A 16 -4.80 -5.27 -0.77
C ILE A 16 -6.28 -5.20 -0.41
N LEU A 17 -6.94 -6.34 -0.35
CA LEU A 17 -8.29 -6.45 0.20
C LEU A 17 -8.22 -7.11 1.59
N VAL A 18 -8.74 -6.42 2.60
CA VAL A 18 -8.96 -6.97 3.94
C VAL A 18 -10.46 -7.12 4.16
N SER A 19 -10.92 -8.36 4.28
CA SER A 19 -12.33 -8.66 4.55
C SER A 19 -12.49 -9.15 5.99
N HIS A 20 -13.47 -8.59 6.71
CA HIS A 20 -13.93 -9.13 7.99
C HIS A 20 -15.27 -9.83 7.77
N GLU A 21 -15.36 -11.11 8.13
CA GLU A 21 -16.59 -11.89 8.07
C GLU A 21 -17.11 -12.14 9.49
N GLY A 22 -18.23 -11.51 9.84
CA GLY A 22 -18.84 -11.61 11.17
C GLY A 22 -20.37 -11.79 11.13
N PRO A 23 -21.02 -11.92 12.31
CA PRO A 23 -22.47 -12.08 12.41
C PRO A 23 -23.28 -10.94 11.76
N GLY A 24 -22.69 -9.75 11.67
CA GLY A 24 -23.30 -8.57 11.05
C GLY A 24 -23.12 -8.47 9.53
N GLY A 25 -22.48 -9.45 8.90
CA GLY A 25 -22.15 -9.45 7.47
C GLY A 25 -20.65 -9.38 7.20
N VAL A 26 -20.31 -9.00 5.97
CA VAL A 26 -18.91 -8.83 5.53
C VAL A 26 -18.60 -7.35 5.43
N PHE A 27 -17.48 -6.94 6.01
CA PHE A 27 -16.91 -5.60 5.83
C PHE A 27 -15.67 -5.69 4.96
N ASN A 28 -15.64 -4.97 3.84
CA ASN A 28 -14.52 -5.00 2.89
C ASN A 28 -13.73 -3.69 2.91
N LEU A 29 -12.47 -3.77 3.32
CA LEU A 29 -11.48 -2.70 3.26
C LEU A 29 -10.56 -2.92 2.05
N LEU A 30 -10.58 -2.00 1.09
CA LEU A 30 -9.62 -1.97 -0.02
C LEU A 30 -8.51 -0.95 0.28
N ILE A 31 -7.25 -1.37 0.21
CA ILE A 31 -6.07 -0.51 0.39
C ILE A 31 -5.34 -0.46 -0.95
N ASP A 32 -5.30 0.72 -1.54
CA ASP A 32 -4.76 1.03 -2.87
C ASP A 32 -5.37 0.19 -4.02
N GLY A 33 -5.03 0.57 -5.25
CA GLY A 33 -5.55 -0.05 -6.47
C GLY A 33 -4.48 -0.72 -7.33
N GLY A 34 -3.22 -0.55 -7.00
CA GLY A 34 -2.11 -1.00 -7.82
C GLY A 34 -1.91 -0.12 -9.06
N THR A 35 -1.06 -0.60 -9.96
CA THR A 35 -0.95 -0.04 -11.32
C THR A 35 -2.29 -0.07 -12.08
N SER A 36 -2.42 0.71 -13.16
CA SER A 36 -3.60 0.65 -14.05
C SER A 36 -3.91 -0.78 -14.52
N THR A 37 -2.87 -1.60 -14.73
CA THR A 37 -3.01 -2.99 -15.18
C THR A 37 -3.60 -3.95 -14.15
N THR A 38 -3.63 -3.55 -12.88
CA THR A 38 -4.28 -4.30 -11.80
C THR A 38 -5.79 -4.34 -12.00
N PHE A 39 -6.37 -3.30 -12.61
CA PHE A 39 -7.79 -3.32 -12.99
C PHE A 39 -8.00 -4.10 -14.29
N ARG A 40 -7.44 -3.66 -15.42
CA ARG A 40 -7.55 -4.35 -16.71
C ARG A 40 -6.21 -4.28 -17.44
N TYR A 41 -5.92 -5.24 -18.31
CA TYR A 41 -4.67 -5.27 -19.06
C TYR A 41 -4.82 -5.80 -20.49
N GLY A 42 -3.74 -5.72 -21.25
CA GLY A 42 -3.64 -6.20 -22.63
C GLY A 42 -4.25 -5.25 -23.67
N PRO A 43 -4.33 -5.69 -24.94
CA PRO A 43 -4.82 -4.86 -26.03
C PRO A 43 -6.23 -4.35 -25.73
N ARG A 44 -6.42 -3.03 -25.78
CA ARG A 44 -7.70 -2.35 -25.48
C ARG A 44 -8.29 -2.70 -24.10
N GLN A 45 -7.48 -3.06 -23.11
CA GLN A 45 -7.93 -3.36 -21.74
C GLN A 45 -8.97 -4.51 -21.68
N LEU A 46 -8.81 -5.51 -22.55
CA LEU A 46 -9.78 -6.61 -22.69
C LEU A 46 -9.76 -7.58 -21.50
N TYR A 47 -8.59 -7.82 -20.90
CA TYR A 47 -8.45 -8.82 -19.84
C TYR A 47 -8.62 -8.18 -18.47
N ALA A 48 -9.37 -8.86 -17.59
CA ALA A 48 -9.56 -8.43 -16.21
C ALA A 48 -8.29 -8.75 -15.39
N GLY A 49 -7.74 -7.72 -14.75
CA GLY A 49 -6.66 -7.83 -13.78
C GLY A 49 -7.17 -8.23 -12.39
N ALA A 50 -6.25 -8.34 -11.43
CA ALA A 50 -6.53 -8.84 -10.09
C ALA A 50 -7.60 -8.02 -9.33
N LEU A 51 -7.57 -6.68 -9.44
CA LEU A 51 -8.57 -5.81 -8.83
C LEU A 51 -9.94 -5.96 -9.49
N CYS A 52 -10.02 -6.00 -10.83
CA CYS A 52 -11.30 -6.18 -11.53
C CYS A 52 -11.93 -7.53 -11.18
N ASN A 53 -11.16 -8.62 -11.21
CA ASN A 53 -11.65 -9.94 -10.80
C ASN A 53 -12.16 -9.93 -9.36
N THR A 54 -11.41 -9.29 -8.45
CA THR A 54 -11.81 -9.16 -7.05
C THR A 54 -13.11 -8.38 -6.90
N LEU A 55 -13.27 -7.24 -7.59
CA LEU A 55 -14.51 -6.46 -7.56
C LEU A 55 -15.68 -7.23 -8.18
N ASP A 56 -15.46 -7.98 -9.25
CA ASP A 56 -16.50 -8.82 -9.86
C ASP A 56 -16.94 -9.95 -8.92
N ASP A 57 -16.01 -10.59 -8.19
CA ASP A 57 -16.33 -11.57 -7.15
C ASP A 57 -17.20 -10.97 -6.04
N LEU A 58 -16.89 -9.74 -5.60
CA LEU A 58 -17.69 -9.04 -4.60
C LEU A 58 -19.10 -8.74 -5.12
N LYS A 59 -19.24 -8.30 -6.37
CA LYS A 59 -20.56 -8.07 -7.00
C LYS A 59 -21.41 -9.33 -7.05
N VAL A 60 -20.83 -10.45 -7.46
CA VAL A 60 -21.53 -11.75 -7.50
C VAL A 60 -22.07 -12.12 -6.12
N LYS A 61 -21.33 -11.77 -5.05
CA LYS A 61 -21.76 -11.99 -3.65
C LYS A 61 -22.72 -10.91 -3.12
N GLY A 62 -23.08 -9.91 -3.93
CA GLY A 62 -23.87 -8.75 -3.47
C GLY A 62 -23.14 -7.86 -2.45
N GLN A 63 -21.81 -7.96 -2.42
CA GLN A 63 -20.94 -7.18 -1.54
C GLN A 63 -20.43 -5.92 -2.25
N HIS A 64 -19.87 -5.01 -1.46
CA HIS A 64 -19.37 -3.70 -1.87
C HIS A 64 -18.06 -3.43 -1.14
N ILE A 65 -17.41 -2.30 -1.43
CA ILE A 65 -16.24 -1.81 -0.69
C ILE A 65 -16.75 -0.84 0.37
N ASP A 66 -16.69 -1.24 1.64
CA ASP A 66 -17.14 -0.39 2.74
C ASP A 66 -16.21 0.79 2.96
N LEU A 67 -14.91 0.55 2.84
CA LEU A 67 -13.87 1.57 2.95
C LEU A 67 -12.77 1.31 1.92
N ALA A 68 -12.46 2.31 1.10
CA ALA A 68 -11.24 2.37 0.32
C ALA A 68 -10.23 3.30 1.00
N ILE A 69 -8.96 2.92 1.07
CA ILE A 69 -7.87 3.78 1.51
C ILE A 69 -6.91 3.93 0.34
N LEU A 70 -6.69 5.16 -0.10
CA LEU A 70 -5.60 5.51 -1.01
C LEU A 70 -4.46 6.07 -0.15
N THR A 71 -3.37 5.33 -0.06
CA THR A 71 -2.25 5.65 0.84
C THR A 71 -1.54 6.92 0.38
N HIS A 72 -1.24 7.02 -0.91
CA HIS A 72 -0.66 8.18 -1.59
C HIS A 72 -0.94 8.11 -3.10
N ILE A 73 -0.41 9.05 -3.88
CA ILE A 73 -0.83 9.30 -5.27
C ILE A 73 0.06 8.69 -6.34
N ASP A 74 1.08 7.91 -5.97
CA ASP A 74 2.00 7.33 -6.94
C ASP A 74 1.28 6.31 -7.84
N ASP A 75 1.77 6.18 -9.08
CA ASP A 75 1.07 5.53 -10.19
C ASP A 75 0.79 4.04 -9.93
N ASP A 76 1.63 3.39 -9.15
CA ASP A 76 1.53 2.00 -8.76
C ASP A 76 0.63 1.78 -7.53
N HIS A 77 0.07 2.84 -6.95
CA HIS A 77 -0.96 2.78 -5.91
C HIS A 77 -2.32 3.26 -6.42
N ILE A 78 -2.37 4.40 -7.13
CA ILE A 78 -3.62 5.07 -7.47
C ILE A 78 -4.28 4.57 -8.75
N ASN A 79 -3.49 4.17 -9.77
CA ASN A 79 -4.03 4.06 -11.12
C ASN A 79 -5.08 2.96 -11.30
N GLY A 80 -4.97 1.86 -10.56
CA GLY A 80 -5.99 0.83 -10.56
C GLY A 80 -7.31 1.32 -9.97
N LEU A 81 -7.29 2.18 -8.94
CA LEU A 81 -8.49 2.84 -8.41
C LEU A 81 -9.10 3.77 -9.46
N ILE A 82 -8.28 4.61 -10.11
CA ILE A 82 -8.74 5.49 -11.20
C ILE A 82 -9.48 4.67 -12.26
N LYS A 83 -8.88 3.57 -12.75
CA LYS A 83 -9.53 2.72 -13.76
C LYS A 83 -10.82 2.07 -13.27
N ALA A 84 -10.90 1.73 -11.98
CA ALA A 84 -12.10 1.17 -11.39
C ALA A 84 -13.20 2.22 -11.10
N PHE A 85 -12.85 3.49 -10.90
CA PHE A 85 -13.80 4.61 -10.81
C PHE A 85 -14.31 5.08 -12.18
N GLU A 86 -13.43 5.09 -13.19
CA GLU A 86 -13.78 5.41 -14.58
C GLU A 86 -14.81 4.43 -15.16
N LYS A 87 -14.82 3.17 -14.68
CA LYS A 87 -15.67 2.11 -15.23
C LYS A 87 -17.05 2.06 -14.54
N PRO A 88 -18.15 2.28 -15.29
CA PRO A 88 -19.50 2.09 -14.74
C PRO A 88 -19.71 0.66 -14.23
N GLY A 89 -20.42 0.52 -13.10
CA GLY A 89 -20.68 -0.75 -12.45
C GLY A 89 -19.57 -1.22 -11.52
N TYR A 90 -18.53 -0.42 -11.25
CA TYR A 90 -17.41 -0.75 -10.34
C TYR A 90 -17.33 0.24 -9.18
N LEU A 91 -16.17 0.85 -8.88
CA LEU A 91 -16.00 1.60 -7.63
C LEU A 91 -16.97 2.78 -7.52
N GLY A 92 -17.35 3.42 -8.63
CA GLY A 92 -18.39 4.47 -8.63
C GLY A 92 -19.75 4.01 -8.09
N ASP A 93 -20.06 2.71 -8.14
CA ASP A 93 -21.32 2.13 -7.64
C ASP A 93 -21.10 1.24 -6.40
N MET A 94 -19.85 0.91 -6.06
CA MET A 94 -19.50 -0.07 -5.04
C MET A 94 -18.83 0.52 -3.81
N VAL A 95 -18.25 1.72 -3.88
CA VAL A 95 -17.55 2.29 -2.72
C VAL A 95 -18.52 3.06 -1.83
N LYS A 96 -18.50 2.80 -0.51
CA LYS A 96 -19.29 3.57 0.47
C LYS A 96 -18.52 4.72 1.07
N SER A 97 -17.24 4.50 1.39
CA SER A 97 -16.37 5.50 1.99
C SER A 97 -14.94 5.42 1.47
N ILE A 98 -14.23 6.54 1.49
CA ILE A 98 -12.84 6.64 1.05
C ILE A 98 -12.00 7.52 1.97
N TRP A 99 -10.78 7.06 2.27
CA TRP A 99 -9.74 7.87 2.87
C TRP A 99 -8.71 8.21 1.80
N PHE A 100 -8.49 9.50 1.60
CA PHE A 100 -7.55 10.01 0.63
C PHE A 100 -7.19 11.43 1.06
N ASN A 101 -5.90 11.69 1.31
CA ASN A 101 -5.39 13.03 1.58
C ASN A 101 -5.26 13.81 0.28
N SER A 102 -6.39 14.26 -0.27
CA SER A 102 -6.42 15.01 -1.53
C SER A 102 -5.77 16.38 -1.38
N SER A 103 -5.33 16.96 -2.51
CA SER A 103 -4.77 18.31 -2.50
C SER A 103 -5.78 19.34 -1.97
N ARG A 104 -7.08 19.19 -2.27
CA ARG A 104 -8.14 20.07 -1.72
C ARG A 104 -8.28 19.92 -0.21
N LEU A 105 -8.24 18.69 0.31
CA LEU A 105 -8.29 18.46 1.77
C LEU A 105 -7.06 19.04 2.49
N ILE A 106 -5.87 18.86 1.90
CA ILE A 106 -4.62 19.39 2.47
C ILE A 106 -4.64 20.92 2.45
N THR A 107 -4.94 21.54 1.31
CA THR A 107 -4.95 23.01 1.17
C THR A 107 -6.00 23.64 2.07
N HIS A 108 -7.21 23.09 2.15
CA HIS A 108 -8.25 23.56 3.06
C HIS A 108 -7.82 23.45 4.53
N HIS A 109 -7.20 22.35 4.96
CA HIS A 109 -6.76 22.19 6.34
C HIS A 109 -5.69 23.19 6.76
N PHE A 110 -4.80 23.59 5.84
CA PHE A 110 -3.72 24.54 6.11
C PHE A 110 -4.05 25.99 5.71
N ASP A 111 -5.33 26.29 5.42
CA ASP A 111 -5.78 27.62 4.98
C ASP A 111 -5.00 28.16 3.76
N MET A 112 -4.67 27.27 2.83
CA MET A 112 -3.96 27.59 1.58
C MET A 112 -4.92 27.58 0.39
N PRO A 113 -4.62 28.34 -0.69
CA PRO A 113 -5.39 28.25 -1.94
C PRO A 113 -5.40 26.82 -2.48
N GLU A 114 -6.54 26.39 -3.04
CA GLU A 114 -6.61 25.12 -3.77
C GLU A 114 -5.59 25.12 -4.93
N ILE A 115 -5.08 23.93 -5.28
CA ILE A 115 -4.13 23.70 -6.37
C ILE A 115 -4.82 22.78 -7.38
N PRO A 116 -5.62 23.30 -8.33
CA PRO A 116 -6.41 22.48 -9.26
C PRO A 116 -5.57 21.55 -10.14
N GLU A 117 -4.29 21.86 -10.36
CA GLU A 117 -3.36 21.02 -11.09
C GLU A 117 -3.12 19.66 -10.42
N ASN A 118 -3.42 19.54 -9.13
CA ASN A 118 -3.31 18.29 -8.36
C ASN A 118 -4.61 17.47 -8.35
N ASN A 119 -5.67 17.96 -8.99
CA ASN A 119 -6.93 17.25 -9.08
C ASN A 119 -6.76 15.96 -9.91
N ILE A 120 -7.37 14.87 -9.45
CA ILE A 120 -7.28 13.59 -10.15
C ILE A 120 -8.36 13.56 -11.23
N GLU A 121 -7.95 13.66 -12.48
CA GLU A 121 -8.85 13.58 -13.62
C GLU A 121 -9.17 12.13 -13.99
N LEU A 122 -10.46 11.81 -14.06
CA LEU A 122 -11.00 10.54 -14.53
C LEU A 122 -11.43 10.68 -15.99
N LEU A 123 -11.06 9.72 -16.83
CA LEU A 123 -11.52 9.67 -18.22
C LEU A 123 -12.93 9.10 -18.31
N ASP A 124 -13.81 9.77 -19.07
CA ASP A 124 -15.11 9.20 -19.43
C ASP A 124 -14.94 8.00 -20.38
N ASP A 125 -15.33 6.80 -19.94
CA ASP A 125 -15.40 5.58 -20.77
C ASP A 125 -16.71 5.50 -21.58
N ASN A 126 -17.26 6.64 -22.01
CA ASN A 126 -18.48 6.69 -22.81
C ASN A 126 -18.15 6.54 -24.32
N PRO A 127 -18.52 5.44 -24.98
CA PRO A 127 -18.20 5.20 -26.39
C PRO A 127 -18.91 6.15 -27.38
N GLN A 128 -19.82 7.02 -26.91
CA GLN A 128 -20.62 7.91 -27.77
C GLN A 128 -20.09 9.36 -27.91
N THR A 129 -19.08 9.76 -27.14
CA THR A 129 -18.55 11.14 -27.19
C THR A 129 -17.11 11.15 -27.67
N SER A 130 -16.87 11.74 -28.84
CA SER A 130 -15.53 11.89 -29.47
C SER A 130 -14.62 12.90 -28.76
N ILE A 131 -15.08 13.51 -27.66
CA ILE A 131 -14.33 14.42 -26.80
C ILE A 131 -14.20 13.73 -25.45
N LYS A 132 -12.96 13.42 -25.05
CA LYS A 132 -12.66 13.02 -23.67
C LYS A 132 -12.85 14.27 -22.80
N GLN A 133 -13.95 14.33 -22.06
CA GLN A 133 -14.09 15.27 -20.97
C GLN A 133 -13.62 14.55 -19.70
N GLY A 134 -12.58 15.07 -19.06
CA GLY A 134 -12.17 14.60 -17.75
C GLY A 134 -13.20 15.03 -16.70
N LYS A 135 -13.53 14.14 -15.76
CA LYS A 135 -14.26 14.49 -14.54
C LYS A 135 -13.31 14.41 -13.37
N ASP A 136 -13.37 15.38 -12.47
CA ASP A 136 -12.58 15.34 -11.24
C ASP A 136 -13.07 14.19 -10.32
N LEU A 137 -12.13 13.47 -9.70
CA LEU A 137 -12.45 12.37 -8.79
C LEU A 137 -13.26 12.86 -7.59
N GLU A 138 -12.96 14.03 -7.01
CA GLU A 138 -13.73 14.53 -5.87
C GLU A 138 -15.15 14.90 -6.27
N GLU A 139 -15.36 15.49 -7.45
CA GLU A 139 -16.70 15.71 -8.01
C GLU A 139 -17.48 14.41 -8.20
N LEU A 140 -16.83 13.34 -8.68
CA LEU A 140 -17.45 12.02 -8.77
C LEU A 140 -17.85 11.50 -7.38
N LEU A 141 -16.95 11.58 -6.41
CA LEU A 141 -17.19 11.11 -5.04
C LEU A 141 -18.36 11.87 -4.39
N ASP A 142 -18.46 13.18 -4.61
CA ASP A 142 -19.60 14.00 -4.16
C ASP A 142 -20.90 13.57 -4.83
N LYS A 143 -20.88 13.34 -6.15
CA LYS A 143 -22.05 12.92 -6.92
C LYS A 143 -22.61 11.57 -6.46
N ILE A 144 -21.75 10.61 -6.13
CA ILE A 144 -22.17 9.27 -5.67
C ILE A 144 -22.46 9.24 -4.16
N GLY A 145 -22.24 10.35 -3.45
CA GLY A 145 -22.44 10.43 -2.00
C GLY A 145 -21.44 9.58 -1.20
N CYS A 146 -20.22 9.39 -1.72
CA CYS A 146 -19.17 8.65 -1.04
C CYS A 146 -18.70 9.41 0.20
N VAL A 147 -18.69 8.73 1.36
CA VAL A 147 -18.27 9.34 2.62
C VAL A 147 -16.75 9.51 2.62
N ARG A 148 -16.28 10.75 2.80
CA ARG A 148 -14.85 11.06 2.87
C ARG A 148 -14.42 11.22 4.32
N ALA A 149 -13.27 10.64 4.67
CA ALA A 149 -12.62 11.00 5.93
C ALA A 149 -12.17 12.47 5.89
N PRO A 150 -12.06 13.14 7.06
CA PRO A 150 -11.25 14.34 7.16
C PRO A 150 -9.78 14.02 6.85
N LEU A 151 -8.94 15.05 6.82
CA LEU A 151 -7.49 14.88 6.63
C LEU A 151 -6.92 13.84 7.62
N VAL A 152 -6.29 12.80 7.06
CA VAL A 152 -5.72 11.66 7.78
C VAL A 152 -4.26 11.92 8.10
N MET A 153 -3.89 11.85 9.37
CA MET A 153 -2.57 12.22 9.88
C MET A 153 -2.20 11.40 11.11
N ALA A 154 -0.89 11.22 11.34
CA ALA A 154 -0.33 10.51 12.48
C ALA A 154 -0.94 10.97 13.83
N GLY A 155 -1.14 9.99 14.72
CA GLY A 155 -1.75 10.18 16.04
C GLY A 155 -3.28 10.12 16.05
N GLN A 156 -3.93 10.15 14.88
CA GLN A 156 -5.39 9.99 14.81
C GLN A 156 -5.80 8.52 14.96
N THR A 157 -6.98 8.30 15.56
CA THR A 157 -7.61 6.99 15.66
C THR A 157 -9.01 7.04 15.08
N TYR A 158 -9.34 6.06 14.25
CA TYR A 158 -10.63 5.94 13.58
C TYR A 158 -11.25 4.58 13.81
N LYS A 159 -12.57 4.51 13.67
CA LYS A 159 -13.31 3.24 13.66
C LYS A 159 -14.17 3.18 12.42
N ALA A 160 -14.09 2.08 11.69
CA ALA A 160 -14.95 1.81 10.54
C ALA A 160 -15.33 0.31 10.54
N GLY A 161 -16.62 0.04 10.68
CA GLY A 161 -17.13 -1.32 10.84
C GLY A 161 -16.47 -2.04 12.04
N PRO A 162 -15.89 -3.23 11.86
CA PRO A 162 -15.24 -3.99 12.92
C PRO A 162 -13.82 -3.51 13.22
N PHE A 163 -13.27 -2.61 12.40
CA PHE A 163 -11.87 -2.21 12.47
C PHE A 163 -11.66 -0.94 13.28
N THR A 164 -10.63 -0.95 14.10
CA THR A 164 -10.00 0.25 14.68
C THR A 164 -8.69 0.52 13.96
N PHE A 165 -8.47 1.77 13.58
CA PHE A 165 -7.28 2.21 12.86
C PHE A 165 -6.52 3.20 13.73
N LYS A 166 -5.22 3.00 13.89
CA LYS A 166 -4.33 3.98 14.50
C LYS A 166 -3.32 4.46 13.47
N VAL A 167 -3.39 5.74 13.10
CA VAL A 167 -2.59 6.31 12.03
C VAL A 167 -1.21 6.67 12.55
N LEU A 168 -0.17 6.22 11.84
CA LEU A 168 1.25 6.43 12.15
C LEU A 168 1.95 7.38 11.15
N SER A 169 1.36 7.58 9.98
CA SER A 169 1.86 8.44 8.90
C SER A 169 0.68 8.90 8.05
N PRO A 170 0.73 10.06 7.38
CA PRO A 170 1.81 11.05 7.39
C PRO A 170 1.83 11.95 8.61
N SER A 171 2.97 12.59 8.89
CA SER A 171 3.05 13.68 9.87
C SER A 171 2.52 15.00 9.29
N ARG A 172 2.29 15.99 10.15
CA ARG A 172 1.92 17.34 9.71
C ARG A 172 2.96 17.93 8.76
N GLU A 173 4.25 17.71 9.05
CA GLU A 173 5.37 18.20 8.25
C GLU A 173 5.41 17.57 6.86
N GLN A 174 5.07 16.28 6.74
CA GLN A 174 4.96 15.62 5.43
C GLN A 174 3.79 16.18 4.62
N LEU A 175 2.64 16.41 5.25
CA LEU A 175 1.48 17.01 4.57
C LEU A 175 1.75 18.44 4.10
N VAL A 176 2.47 19.26 4.88
CA VAL A 176 2.88 20.61 4.47
C VAL A 176 3.77 20.59 3.23
N LYS A 177 4.61 19.56 3.07
CA LYS A 177 5.47 19.41 1.88
C LYS A 177 4.69 19.11 0.60
N LEU A 178 3.38 18.82 0.67
CA LEU A 178 2.51 18.61 -0.50
C LEU A 178 1.79 19.89 -0.98
N LEU A 179 2.02 21.04 -0.34
CA LEU A 179 1.40 22.33 -0.69
C LEU A 179 2.08 22.99 -1.90
N HIS A 180 2.21 22.23 -2.98
CA HIS A 180 2.74 22.64 -4.27
C HIS A 180 2.12 21.79 -5.39
N VAL A 181 2.39 22.15 -6.64
CA VAL A 181 1.96 21.35 -7.79
C VAL A 181 2.74 20.04 -7.80
N TRP A 182 2.03 18.91 -7.69
CA TRP A 182 2.61 17.58 -7.74
C TRP A 182 3.14 17.31 -9.15
N PRO A 183 4.36 16.76 -9.29
CA PRO A 183 4.91 16.40 -10.57
C PRO A 183 4.04 15.30 -11.16
N SER A 184 3.76 15.41 -12.46
CA SER A 184 3.38 14.22 -13.22
C SER A 184 4.52 13.21 -13.08
N GLU A 185 4.24 11.99 -12.63
CA GLU A 185 5.24 10.93 -12.63
C GLU A 185 5.84 10.79 -14.03
N VAL A 186 7.11 11.14 -14.15
CA VAL A 186 7.85 10.92 -15.38
C VAL A 186 8.46 9.53 -15.24
N ASP A 187 7.76 8.53 -15.75
CA ASP A 187 8.39 7.23 -15.99
C ASP A 187 9.60 7.52 -16.87
N SER A 188 10.80 7.45 -16.29
CA SER A 188 11.98 8.06 -16.90
C SER A 188 12.35 7.45 -18.26
N GLY A 189 11.61 6.43 -18.73
CA GLY A 189 11.69 5.82 -20.06
C GLY A 189 13.04 5.16 -20.34
N LYS A 190 13.99 5.33 -19.43
CA LYS A 190 15.27 4.68 -19.42
C LYS A 190 15.01 3.29 -18.86
N THR A 191 15.12 2.31 -19.76
CA THR A 191 15.48 0.93 -19.44
C THR A 191 16.89 0.88 -18.82
N SER A 192 17.20 1.74 -17.85
CA SER A 192 18.33 1.50 -16.96
C SER A 192 17.99 0.20 -16.27
N VAL A 193 18.83 -0.81 -16.45
CA VAL A 193 18.81 -2.03 -15.65
C VAL A 193 18.66 -1.57 -14.19
N HIS A 194 17.46 -1.73 -13.63
CA HIS A 194 17.26 -1.36 -12.23
C HIS A 194 18.19 -2.25 -11.44
N GLY A 195 19.19 -1.64 -10.81
CA GLY A 195 20.22 -2.37 -10.08
C GLY A 195 19.56 -3.07 -8.90
N THR A 196 19.54 -4.40 -8.92
CA THR A 196 19.23 -5.21 -7.73
C THR A 196 20.51 -5.41 -6.91
N ASP A 197 20.37 -5.62 -5.62
CA ASP A 197 21.45 -5.98 -4.69
C ASP A 197 21.57 -7.51 -4.46
N TYR A 198 20.92 -8.30 -5.33
CA TYR A 198 20.81 -9.76 -5.19
C TYR A 198 22.14 -10.49 -5.28
N ASN A 199 23.14 -9.87 -5.92
CA ASN A 199 24.50 -10.37 -6.03
C ASN A 199 25.29 -10.32 -4.71
N LEU A 200 24.84 -9.57 -3.71
CA LEU A 200 25.47 -9.54 -2.39
C LEU A 200 25.10 -10.79 -1.58
N THR A 201 26.00 -11.23 -0.71
CA THR A 201 25.65 -12.22 0.32
C THR A 201 24.97 -11.53 1.50
N LEU A 202 24.16 -12.26 2.26
CA LEU A 202 23.56 -11.82 3.51
C LEU A 202 24.65 -11.40 4.51
N GLN A 203 25.76 -12.14 4.56
CA GLN A 203 26.89 -11.83 5.44
C GLN A 203 27.55 -10.48 5.06
N ASP A 204 27.78 -10.24 3.77
CA ASP A 204 28.34 -8.97 3.29
C ASP A 204 27.41 -7.81 3.67
N ILE A 205 26.10 -7.97 3.43
CA ILE A 205 25.09 -6.99 3.81
C ILE A 205 25.15 -6.74 5.33
N TRP A 206 25.12 -7.78 6.16
CA TRP A 206 25.10 -7.62 7.62
C TRP A 206 26.36 -6.98 8.20
N SER A 207 27.48 -7.09 7.50
CA SER A 207 28.79 -6.56 7.94
C SER A 207 28.97 -5.07 7.67
N ASP A 208 28.31 -4.52 6.64
CA ASP A 208 28.44 -3.11 6.23
C ASP A 208 27.06 -2.45 5.98
N ASP A 209 26.01 -2.93 6.67
CA ASP A 209 24.67 -2.38 6.50
C ASP A 209 24.61 -0.92 6.98
N LYS A 210 24.10 -0.06 6.10
CA LYS A 210 23.86 1.37 6.38
C LYS A 210 22.46 1.72 5.93
N PHE A 211 21.73 2.38 6.83
CA PHE A 211 20.39 2.87 6.53
C PHE A 211 20.46 4.30 5.99
N TYR A 212 19.77 4.53 4.88
CA TYR A 212 19.55 5.84 4.31
C TYR A 212 18.03 5.99 4.17
N PRO A 213 17.40 7.01 4.78
CA PRO A 213 15.96 7.15 4.69
C PRO A 213 15.52 7.59 3.29
N ASP A 214 14.34 7.13 2.89
CA ASP A 214 13.64 7.62 1.70
C ASP A 214 13.42 9.15 1.80
N ALA A 215 13.67 9.85 0.69
CA ALA A 215 13.55 11.30 0.59
C ALA A 215 12.35 11.74 -0.26
N SER A 216 11.62 10.82 -0.87
CA SER A 216 10.46 11.12 -1.71
C SER A 216 9.36 11.78 -0.88
N VAL A 217 8.91 12.96 -1.32
CA VAL A 217 7.83 13.70 -0.65
C VAL A 217 6.50 12.92 -0.72
N TYR A 218 6.22 12.26 -1.85
CA TYR A 218 4.95 11.55 -2.09
C TYR A 218 4.87 10.25 -1.30
N ASN A 219 5.94 9.46 -1.29
CA ASN A 219 6.09 8.29 -0.42
C ASN A 219 5.88 8.69 1.04
N GLY A 220 6.49 9.81 1.45
CA GLY A 220 6.31 10.39 2.79
C GLY A 220 4.87 10.78 3.12
N SER A 221 4.01 11.01 2.14
CA SER A 221 2.60 11.30 2.38
C SER A 221 1.73 10.07 2.65
N SER A 222 2.30 8.87 2.53
CA SER A 222 1.59 7.61 2.70
C SER A 222 0.86 7.52 4.03
N ILE A 223 -0.42 7.16 3.96
CA ILE A 223 -1.23 6.78 5.11
C ILE A 223 -0.77 5.40 5.61
N ALA A 224 0.05 5.38 6.67
CA ALA A 224 0.43 4.15 7.38
C ALA A 224 -0.38 4.03 8.66
N PHE A 225 -0.80 2.82 8.99
CA PHE A 225 -1.66 2.58 10.16
C PHE A 225 -1.56 1.17 10.72
N ILE A 226 -1.87 1.08 12.01
CA ILE A 226 -2.20 -0.17 12.70
C ILE A 226 -3.69 -0.44 12.52
N LEU A 227 -4.03 -1.63 12.03
CA LEU A 227 -5.39 -2.14 11.90
C LEU A 227 -5.66 -3.17 13.00
N GLU A 228 -6.74 -2.99 13.76
CA GLU A 228 -7.15 -3.89 14.84
C GLU A 228 -8.60 -4.36 14.66
N ALA A 229 -8.81 -5.68 14.79
CA ALA A 229 -10.13 -6.30 14.92
C ALA A 229 -9.98 -7.68 15.57
N ASP A 230 -10.96 -8.11 16.37
CA ASP A 230 -11.02 -9.46 16.96
C ASP A 230 -9.73 -9.91 17.69
N GLY A 231 -9.04 -8.97 18.34
CA GLY A 231 -7.77 -9.23 19.03
C GLY A 231 -6.58 -9.49 18.09
N LYS A 232 -6.75 -9.29 16.78
CA LYS A 232 -5.68 -9.30 15.78
C LYS A 232 -5.21 -7.88 15.51
N ARG A 233 -3.92 -7.75 15.24
CA ARG A 233 -3.28 -6.47 14.90
C ARG A 233 -2.41 -6.62 13.66
N MET A 234 -2.56 -5.72 12.71
CA MET A 234 -1.81 -5.72 11.44
C MET A 234 -1.25 -4.33 11.19
N LEU A 235 -0.09 -4.24 10.56
CA LEU A 235 0.57 -2.98 10.22
C LEU A 235 0.64 -2.82 8.71
N PHE A 236 0.04 -1.77 8.17
CA PHE A 236 0.08 -1.43 6.75
C PHE A 236 0.86 -0.12 6.58
N LEU A 237 1.99 -0.18 5.87
CA LEU A 237 2.93 0.93 5.80
C LEU A 237 2.82 1.79 4.54
N GLY A 238 2.11 1.34 3.49
CA GLY A 238 2.17 1.99 2.17
C GLY A 238 3.63 2.23 1.78
N ASP A 239 3.98 3.46 1.43
CA ASP A 239 5.36 3.86 1.14
C ASP A 239 5.92 4.84 2.19
N ALA A 240 5.34 4.82 3.39
CA ALA A 240 5.66 5.78 4.44
C ALA A 240 7.15 5.82 4.79
N HIS A 241 7.61 6.99 5.19
CA HIS A 241 8.97 7.16 5.68
C HIS A 241 9.13 6.45 7.02
N GLU A 242 10.17 5.61 7.11
CA GLU A 242 10.50 4.82 8.29
C GLU A 242 10.55 5.67 9.57
N GLY A 243 11.23 6.81 9.54
CA GLY A 243 11.42 7.65 10.72
C GLY A 243 10.11 8.16 11.32
N VAL A 244 9.14 8.54 10.47
CA VAL A 244 7.82 9.02 10.94
C VAL A 244 7.01 7.90 11.59
N VAL A 245 7.12 6.69 11.06
CA VAL A 245 6.50 5.50 11.64
C VAL A 245 7.15 5.18 12.99
N CYS A 246 8.49 5.17 13.06
CA CYS A 246 9.23 4.95 14.30
C CYS A 246 8.91 5.99 15.38
N ASP A 247 8.86 7.27 15.03
CA ASP A 247 8.49 8.34 15.95
C ASP A 247 7.06 8.17 16.49
N SER A 248 6.11 7.80 15.63
CA SER A 248 4.73 7.52 16.05
C SER A 248 4.63 6.32 16.97
N LEU A 249 5.36 5.23 16.67
CA LEU A 249 5.40 4.04 17.52
C LEU A 249 6.04 4.33 18.89
N ARG A 250 7.10 5.14 18.94
CA ARG A 250 7.74 5.55 20.20
C ARG A 250 6.87 6.48 21.02
N ALA A 251 6.13 7.37 20.37
CA ALA A 251 5.13 8.21 21.04
C ALA A 251 4.04 7.36 21.72
N ASP A 252 3.81 6.14 21.23
CA ASP A 252 2.94 5.13 21.81
C ASP A 252 3.64 4.17 22.78
N GLU A 253 4.84 4.54 23.26
CA GLU A 253 5.64 3.80 24.23
C GLU A 253 6.17 2.44 23.73
N TYR A 254 6.15 2.19 22.41
CA TYR A 254 6.84 1.02 21.84
C TYR A 254 8.35 1.24 21.84
N SER A 255 9.08 0.18 22.18
CA SER A 255 10.54 0.16 22.25
C SER A 255 11.08 -1.24 21.99
N GLU A 256 12.41 -1.39 21.94
CA GLU A 256 13.09 -2.69 21.84
C GLU A 256 12.69 -3.70 22.93
N THR A 257 12.27 -3.23 24.12
CA THR A 257 11.82 -4.05 25.25
C THR A 257 10.30 -4.12 25.41
N ASN A 258 9.57 -3.22 24.76
CA ASN A 258 8.11 -3.20 24.70
C ASN A 258 7.66 -3.17 23.23
N LYS A 259 7.81 -4.30 22.55
CA LYS A 259 7.57 -4.38 21.11
C LYS A 259 6.08 -4.38 20.77
N LEU A 260 5.76 -3.77 19.64
CA LEU A 260 4.43 -3.83 19.03
C LEU A 260 4.15 -5.25 18.53
N GLN A 261 3.26 -5.96 19.24
CA GLN A 261 2.80 -7.31 18.90
C GLN A 261 1.86 -7.28 17.69
N LEU A 262 2.22 -8.01 16.63
CA LEU A 262 1.53 -8.00 15.34
C LEU A 262 1.31 -9.40 14.82
N ASN A 263 0.26 -9.56 14.02
CA ASN A 263 0.02 -10.77 13.24
C ASN A 263 0.60 -10.67 11.83
N LEU A 264 0.75 -9.45 11.31
CA LEU A 264 1.12 -9.17 9.93
C LEU A 264 1.72 -7.77 9.82
N VAL A 265 2.77 -7.63 9.02
CA VAL A 265 3.33 -6.34 8.58
C VAL A 265 3.37 -6.34 7.06
N LYS A 266 2.63 -5.44 6.40
CA LYS A 266 2.92 -5.09 5.01
C LYS A 266 4.08 -4.09 5.03
N LEU A 267 5.25 -4.54 4.55
CA LEU A 267 6.45 -3.72 4.43
C LEU A 267 6.21 -2.48 3.56
N SER A 268 6.95 -1.43 3.89
CA SER A 268 6.87 -0.18 3.16
C SER A 268 7.54 -0.27 1.78
N HIS A 269 6.98 0.42 0.79
CA HIS A 269 7.61 0.68 -0.51
C HIS A 269 8.17 -0.60 -1.14
N HIS A 270 7.29 -1.59 -1.23
CA HIS A 270 7.55 -2.90 -1.86
C HIS A 270 8.79 -3.65 -1.33
N GLY A 271 9.21 -3.39 -0.09
CA GLY A 271 10.44 -3.96 0.48
C GLY A 271 11.71 -3.18 0.14
N SER A 272 11.58 -1.87 -0.08
CA SER A 272 12.68 -0.92 -0.25
C SER A 272 13.60 -0.87 0.97
N GLN A 273 14.90 -0.88 0.72
CA GLN A 273 15.94 -0.71 1.73
C GLN A 273 15.92 0.68 2.39
N TYR A 274 15.23 1.65 1.80
CA TYR A 274 15.16 3.02 2.29
C TYR A 274 14.00 3.24 3.28
N ASN A 275 13.12 2.22 3.44
CA ASN A 275 11.90 2.33 4.24
C ASN A 275 11.78 1.25 5.33
N THR A 276 12.70 0.27 5.37
CA THR A 276 12.74 -0.76 6.42
C THR A 276 14.13 -0.81 7.06
N SER A 277 14.29 -0.13 8.21
CA SER A 277 15.52 -0.09 9.00
C SER A 277 15.53 -1.21 10.06
N SER A 278 16.70 -1.48 10.66
CA SER A 278 16.77 -2.32 11.85
C SER A 278 16.08 -1.68 13.05
N ASP A 279 16.11 -0.34 13.15
CA ASP A 279 15.47 0.43 14.22
C ASP A 279 13.95 0.21 14.23
N LEU A 280 13.31 0.27 13.05
CA LEU A 280 11.90 -0.08 12.89
C LEU A 280 11.65 -1.54 13.30
N LEU A 281 12.47 -2.48 12.83
CA LEU A 281 12.29 -3.90 13.13
C LEU A 281 12.47 -4.22 14.64
N GLU A 282 13.27 -3.44 15.37
CA GLU A 282 13.43 -3.57 16.81
C GLU A 282 12.16 -3.18 17.58
N LEU A 283 11.32 -2.31 17.02
CA LEU A 283 10.03 -1.91 17.60
C LEU A 283 8.91 -2.94 17.34
N LEU A 284 9.10 -3.88 16.41
CA LEU A 284 8.05 -4.80 15.96
C LEU A 284 8.29 -6.24 16.41
N ASP A 285 7.22 -6.94 16.75
CA ASP A 285 7.21 -8.39 16.90
C ASP A 285 6.10 -8.98 16.03
N SER A 286 6.50 -9.57 14.90
CA SER A 286 5.57 -10.14 13.92
C SER A 286 6.09 -11.47 13.39
N PRO A 287 5.22 -12.48 13.24
CA PRO A 287 5.57 -13.73 12.57
C PRO A 287 5.58 -13.57 11.04
N SER A 288 5.06 -12.48 10.48
CA SER A 288 4.78 -12.36 9.04
C SER A 288 5.02 -10.94 8.52
N TYR A 289 5.86 -10.85 7.49
CA TYR A 289 6.19 -9.62 6.76
C TYR A 289 5.84 -9.82 5.29
N ILE A 290 5.14 -8.89 4.65
CA ILE A 290 4.67 -9.05 3.27
C ILE A 290 5.37 -8.06 2.36
N VAL A 291 5.82 -8.58 1.23
CA VAL A 291 6.32 -7.86 0.05
C VAL A 291 5.31 -8.02 -1.09
N SER A 292 4.95 -6.92 -1.74
CA SER A 292 4.01 -6.87 -2.88
C SER A 292 4.69 -6.27 -4.11
N THR A 293 5.40 -7.08 -4.86
CA THR A 293 5.93 -6.62 -6.15
C THR A 293 6.30 -7.80 -7.01
N ASP A 294 6.18 -7.64 -8.33
CA ASP A 294 6.71 -8.59 -9.32
C ASP A 294 8.19 -8.34 -9.66
N GLY A 295 8.81 -7.35 -9.03
CA GLY A 295 10.20 -6.96 -9.25
C GLY A 295 10.50 -6.39 -10.63
N SER A 296 9.48 -5.98 -11.40
CA SER A 296 9.65 -5.43 -12.74
C SER A 296 10.13 -3.98 -12.78
N LYS A 297 9.97 -3.22 -11.70
CA LYS A 297 10.41 -1.82 -11.58
C LYS A 297 11.24 -1.58 -10.31
N HIS A 298 12.02 -0.50 -10.33
CA HIS A 298 12.78 0.05 -9.20
C HIS A 298 13.84 -0.85 -8.56
N GLY A 299 14.00 -2.10 -9.02
CA GLY A 299 14.95 -3.05 -8.44
C GLY A 299 14.50 -3.55 -7.06
N LEU A 300 13.18 -3.56 -6.84
CA LEU A 300 12.55 -3.99 -5.60
C LEU A 300 12.06 -5.45 -5.70
N PRO A 301 11.91 -6.17 -4.57
CA PRO A 301 12.37 -5.79 -3.24
C PRO A 301 13.90 -5.75 -3.16
N ASN A 302 14.48 -5.06 -2.18
CA ASN A 302 15.91 -5.15 -1.95
C ASN A 302 16.26 -6.35 -1.06
N LYS A 303 17.28 -7.13 -1.44
CA LYS A 303 17.84 -8.20 -0.60
C LYS A 303 18.29 -7.65 0.76
N ARG A 304 18.78 -6.40 0.83
CA ARG A 304 19.14 -5.72 2.08
C ARG A 304 17.98 -5.64 3.06
N THR A 305 16.76 -5.37 2.60
CA THR A 305 15.55 -5.38 3.44
C THR A 305 15.30 -6.78 4.00
N ILE A 306 15.38 -7.80 3.14
CA ILE A 306 15.20 -9.20 3.55
C ILE A 306 16.25 -9.62 4.57
N ALA A 307 17.51 -9.24 4.34
CA ALA A 307 18.62 -9.48 5.25
C ALA A 307 18.38 -8.85 6.64
N ARG A 308 17.87 -7.61 6.69
CA ARG A 308 17.51 -6.96 7.97
C ARG A 308 16.44 -7.71 8.73
N ILE A 309 15.39 -8.18 8.04
CA ILE A 309 14.29 -8.96 8.66
C ILE A 309 14.81 -10.30 9.18
N ILE A 310 15.61 -11.02 8.40
CA ILE A 310 16.21 -12.29 8.80
C ILE A 310 17.07 -12.12 10.05
N LYS A 311 17.91 -11.07 10.10
CA LYS A 311 18.81 -10.80 11.23
C LYS A 311 18.08 -10.35 12.49
N SER A 312 17.06 -9.51 12.36
CA SER A 312 16.45 -8.81 13.50
C SER A 312 15.23 -9.55 14.07
N THR A 313 14.68 -10.52 13.34
CA THR A 313 13.39 -11.14 13.66
C THR A 313 13.39 -12.64 13.39
N GLN A 314 12.40 -13.35 13.91
CA GLN A 314 12.11 -14.75 13.57
C GLN A 314 10.97 -14.90 12.55
N GLY A 315 10.36 -13.79 12.11
CA GLY A 315 9.20 -13.80 11.22
C GLY A 315 9.53 -14.19 9.78
N LYS A 316 8.57 -14.75 9.06
CA LYS A 316 8.73 -15.10 7.63
C LYS A 316 8.45 -13.89 6.75
N VAL A 317 9.12 -13.81 5.61
CA VAL A 317 8.81 -12.86 4.54
C VAL A 317 8.00 -13.56 3.47
N TYR A 318 6.83 -13.02 3.19
CA TYR A 318 5.88 -13.52 2.22
C TYR A 318 5.86 -12.64 0.98
N PHE A 319 5.78 -13.27 -0.18
CA PHE A 319 5.76 -12.61 -1.49
C PHE A 319 4.50 -13.00 -2.25
N ASN A 320 3.85 -12.05 -2.93
CA ASN A 320 2.71 -12.32 -3.80
C ASN A 320 3.12 -12.79 -5.22
N TYR A 321 4.43 -12.87 -5.51
CA TYR A 321 4.98 -13.41 -6.75
C TYR A 321 6.10 -14.41 -6.45
N ASP A 322 6.03 -15.59 -7.04
CA ASP A 322 6.97 -16.69 -6.83
C ASP A 322 8.34 -16.43 -7.44
N HIS A 323 8.39 -15.87 -8.65
CA HIS A 323 9.62 -15.61 -9.39
C HIS A 323 10.53 -14.58 -8.71
N VAL A 324 10.00 -13.79 -7.78
CA VAL A 324 10.78 -12.82 -6.98
C VAL A 324 11.61 -13.49 -5.90
N VAL A 325 11.22 -14.67 -5.43
CA VAL A 325 11.89 -15.34 -4.30
C VAL A 325 13.21 -15.97 -4.71
N ALA A 326 13.22 -16.68 -5.83
CA ALA A 326 14.36 -17.46 -6.30
C ALA A 326 15.70 -16.71 -6.35
N PRO A 327 15.79 -15.44 -6.83
CA PRO A 327 17.06 -14.74 -6.91
C PRO A 327 17.54 -14.09 -5.60
N LEU A 328 16.74 -14.11 -4.52
CA LEU A 328 17.07 -13.39 -3.28
C LEU A 328 18.19 -14.04 -2.46
N LEU A 329 18.36 -15.36 -2.55
CA LEU A 329 19.37 -16.10 -1.81
C LEU A 329 20.45 -16.65 -2.75
N GLN A 330 21.70 -16.51 -2.34
CA GLN A 330 22.82 -17.18 -2.98
C GLN A 330 22.77 -18.68 -2.68
N ALA A 331 23.36 -19.51 -3.53
CA ALA A 331 23.24 -20.97 -3.43
C ALA A 331 23.62 -21.54 -2.04
N HIS A 332 24.62 -20.93 -1.37
CA HIS A 332 25.06 -21.34 -0.04
C HIS A 332 24.18 -20.84 1.12
N GLU A 333 23.25 -19.91 0.85
CA GLU A 333 22.32 -19.34 1.83
C GLU A 333 20.98 -20.09 1.85
N ILE A 334 20.67 -20.85 0.80
CA ILE A 334 19.38 -21.51 0.60
C ILE A 334 19.09 -22.50 1.74
N GLU A 335 20.06 -23.33 2.11
CA GLU A 335 19.87 -24.38 3.12
C GLU A 335 19.42 -23.78 4.46
N GLU A 336 19.99 -22.64 4.84
CA GLU A 336 19.74 -22.00 6.13
C GLU A 336 18.50 -21.08 6.10
N TYR A 337 18.30 -20.31 5.02
CA TYR A 337 17.36 -19.19 5.02
C TYR A 337 16.13 -19.36 4.13
N SER A 338 16.06 -20.39 3.27
CA SER A 338 14.92 -20.56 2.36
C SER A 338 13.58 -20.71 3.09
N SER A 339 13.57 -21.36 4.27
CA SER A 339 12.36 -21.51 5.10
C SER A 339 11.79 -20.19 5.65
N ARG A 340 12.56 -19.10 5.55
CA ARG A 340 12.12 -17.74 5.95
C ARG A 340 11.43 -17.00 4.82
N LEU A 341 11.50 -17.48 3.58
CA LEU A 341 10.92 -16.82 2.41
C LEU A 341 9.84 -17.71 1.79
N GLU A 342 8.59 -17.23 1.79
CA GLU A 342 7.44 -18.01 1.32
C GLU A 342 6.63 -17.24 0.29
N VAL A 343 6.01 -17.96 -0.64
CA VAL A 343 5.05 -17.37 -1.59
C VAL A 343 3.66 -17.48 -0.98
N LEU A 344 2.88 -16.42 -1.06
CA LEU A 344 1.47 -16.46 -0.69
C LEU A 344 0.69 -17.28 -1.72
N ASP A 345 -0.04 -18.29 -1.26
CA ASP A 345 -0.89 -19.10 -2.12
C ASP A 345 -2.05 -18.28 -2.69
N ASP A 346 -2.79 -17.54 -1.84
CA ASP A 346 -3.87 -16.61 -2.25
C ASP A 346 -4.24 -15.61 -1.15
N GLU A 347 -4.49 -16.09 0.07
CA GLU A 347 -5.01 -15.29 1.18
C GLU A 347 -4.48 -15.74 2.55
N ILE A 348 -4.43 -14.82 3.49
CA ILE A 348 -4.08 -15.09 4.89
C ILE A 348 -5.36 -14.96 5.73
N ARG A 349 -5.69 -15.98 6.51
CA ARG A 349 -6.89 -16.03 7.36
C ARG A 349 -6.51 -16.03 8.84
N TYR A 350 -7.20 -15.22 9.64
CA TYR A 350 -7.02 -15.09 11.09
C TYR A 350 -8.27 -15.35 11.92
#